data_AF-A0A9D9Q4K4-F1
#
_entry.id   AF-A0A9D9Q4K4-F1
#
_cell.length_a   1.000
_cell.length_b   1.000
_cell.length_c   1.000
_cell.angle_alpha   90.00
_cell.angle_beta   90.00
_cell.angle_gamma   90.00
#
_symmetry.space_group_name_H-M   'P 1'
#
loop_
_entity.id
_entity.type
_entity.pdbx_description
1 polymer ?
#
loop_
_entity_poly.entity_id
_entity_poly.type
_entity_poly.pdbx_seq_one_letter_code
_entity_poly.pdbx_strand_id
1 'polypeptide(L)'
;ENGLLTGSITCNPNSPVAAEAEYAMEAVVGPEFVTGSTRMKSGTAQKLMLNMLSTSIMIRMGRVKGNRMVNMQLTNAKLWDRGTRMIMGSTDLSYDDAHALLEKYGSVKEALAAYNAEK
;
A
#
# COMPACT_ATOMS: atom_id res chain seq x y z
N GLU A 1 -21.94 4.07 18.34
CA GLU A 1 -23.24 3.35 18.38
C GLU A 1 -23.15 1.87 17.98
N ASN A 2 -22.62 1.51 16.80
CA ASN A 2 -22.59 0.12 16.33
C ASN A 2 -21.35 -0.73 16.75
N GLY A 3 -20.52 -0.25 17.69
CA GLY A 3 -19.31 -0.98 18.12
C GLY A 3 -18.22 -1.15 17.06
N LEU A 4 -18.28 -0.39 15.96
CA LEU A 4 -17.25 -0.37 14.93
C LEU A 4 -16.08 0.52 15.37
N LEU A 5 -14.87 0.10 15.04
CA LEU A 5 -13.68 0.94 15.17
C LEU A 5 -13.86 2.20 14.32
N THR A 6 -13.71 3.38 14.92
CA THR A 6 -13.84 4.66 14.21
C THR A 6 -12.53 5.42 14.19
N GLY A 7 -12.22 6.02 13.05
CA GLY A 7 -11.10 6.94 12.90
C GLY A 7 -11.53 8.16 12.09
N SER A 8 -10.98 9.31 12.41
CA SER A 8 -11.23 10.56 11.67
C SER A 8 -9.93 11.17 11.14
N ILE A 9 -10.05 11.89 10.03
CA ILE A 9 -8.94 12.64 9.43
C ILE A 9 -9.41 14.07 9.19
N THR A 10 -8.80 15.03 9.88
CA THR A 10 -9.15 16.45 9.77
C THR A 10 -7.92 17.33 9.64
N CYS A 11 -8.13 18.57 9.22
CA CYS A 11 -7.08 19.59 9.16
C CYS A 11 -7.37 20.81 10.04
N ASN A 12 -8.45 20.75 10.81
CA ASN A 12 -8.81 21.73 11.83
C ASN A 12 -8.72 21.03 13.20
N PRO A 13 -8.05 21.63 14.18
CA PRO A 13 -7.94 21.04 15.51
C PRO A 13 -9.30 21.00 16.22
N ASN A 14 -9.48 20.02 17.11
CA ASN A 14 -10.69 19.85 17.94
C ASN A 14 -12.00 19.84 17.12
N SER A 15 -11.96 19.22 15.94
CA SER A 15 -13.14 19.18 15.08
C SER A 15 -14.26 18.30 15.67
N PRO A 16 -15.54 18.54 15.36
CA PRO A 16 -16.64 17.70 15.84
C PRO A 16 -16.47 16.22 15.50
N VAL A 17 -15.99 15.90 14.29
CA VAL A 17 -15.74 14.51 13.88
C VAL A 17 -14.54 13.88 14.60
N ALA A 18 -13.58 14.69 15.07
CA ALA A 18 -12.49 14.19 15.92
C ALA A 18 -12.99 13.82 17.31
N ALA A 19 -13.94 14.56 17.87
CA ALA A 19 -14.54 14.26 19.17
C ALA A 19 -15.36 12.96 19.17
N GLU A 20 -15.98 12.61 18.04
CA GLU A 20 -16.80 11.40 17.90
C GLU A 20 -16.00 10.13 17.51
N ALA A 21 -14.74 10.28 17.08
CA ALA A 21 -13.90 9.17 16.62
C ALA A 21 -13.01 8.62 17.73
N GLU A 22 -12.84 7.29 17.78
CA GLU A 22 -11.92 6.64 18.73
C GLU A 22 -10.46 7.02 18.45
N TYR A 23 -10.09 7.14 17.16
CA TYR A 23 -8.77 7.59 16.73
C TYR A 23 -8.87 8.83 15.84
N ALA A 24 -8.52 9.99 16.39
CA ALA A 24 -8.48 11.24 15.66
C ALA A 24 -7.08 11.54 15.09
N MET A 25 -6.97 11.71 13.76
CA MET A 25 -5.78 12.23 13.10
C MET A 25 -6.01 13.66 12.62
N GLU A 26 -5.42 14.62 13.33
CA GLU A 26 -5.57 16.04 13.02
C GLU A 26 -4.26 16.61 12.45
N ALA A 27 -4.26 16.91 11.15
CA ALA A 27 -3.12 17.51 10.45
C ALA A 27 -3.33 19.01 10.25
N VAL A 28 -2.89 19.82 11.23
CA VAL A 28 -3.04 21.29 11.19
C VAL A 28 -2.06 21.89 10.16
N VAL A 29 -2.52 22.07 8.93
CA VAL A 29 -1.70 22.59 7.81
C VAL A 29 -1.73 24.11 7.67
N GLY A 30 -2.54 24.80 8.48
CA GLY A 30 -2.74 26.26 8.42
C GLY A 30 -3.52 26.73 7.18
N PRO A 31 -3.72 28.06 7.02
CA PRO A 31 -4.52 28.63 5.93
C PRO A 31 -4.01 28.26 4.54
N GLU A 32 -4.90 27.90 3.63
CA GLU A 32 -4.54 27.58 2.24
C GLU A 32 -4.08 28.82 1.47
N PHE A 33 -3.23 28.63 0.46
CA PHE A 33 -2.75 29.74 -0.38
C PHE A 33 -3.91 30.43 -1.11
N VAL A 34 -4.81 29.63 -1.70
CA VAL A 34 -6.12 30.11 -2.16
C VAL A 34 -7.09 29.89 -1.01
N THR A 35 -7.61 30.98 -0.42
CA THR A 35 -8.50 30.93 0.74
C THR A 35 -9.62 29.92 0.55
N GLY A 36 -9.71 28.93 1.45
CA GLY A 36 -10.73 27.88 1.43
C GLY A 36 -10.49 26.72 0.45
N SER A 37 -9.45 26.76 -0.39
CA SER A 37 -9.16 25.69 -1.36
C SER A 37 -8.45 24.49 -0.70
N THR A 38 -9.18 23.76 0.15
CA THR A 38 -8.65 22.63 0.95
C THR A 38 -8.11 21.46 0.12
N ARG A 39 -8.42 21.38 -1.19
CA ARG A 39 -7.79 20.40 -2.10
C ARG A 39 -6.25 20.52 -2.20
N MET A 40 -5.67 21.61 -1.69
CA MET A 40 -4.23 21.89 -1.70
C MET A 40 -3.51 21.19 -0.54
N LYS A 41 -3.15 21.92 0.53
CA LYS A 41 -2.37 21.35 1.64
C LYS A 41 -3.17 20.29 2.39
N SER A 42 -4.43 20.56 2.68
CA SER A 42 -5.28 19.65 3.44
C SER A 42 -5.50 18.34 2.69
N GLY A 43 -5.80 18.41 1.38
CA GLY A 43 -5.91 17.24 0.51
C GLY A 43 -4.60 16.45 0.39
N THR A 44 -3.46 17.14 0.35
CA THR A 44 -2.14 16.49 0.36
C THR A 44 -1.89 15.76 1.68
N ALA A 45 -2.21 16.38 2.82
CA ALA A 45 -2.07 15.77 4.13
C ALA A 45 -2.95 14.52 4.27
N GLN A 46 -4.21 14.60 3.83
CA GLN A 46 -5.14 13.47 3.80
C GLN A 46 -4.60 12.30 2.96
N LYS A 47 -4.08 12.59 1.75
CA LYS A 47 -3.46 11.57 0.89
C LYS A 47 -2.28 10.89 1.59
N LEU A 48 -1.41 11.65 2.25
CA LEU A 48 -0.26 11.09 2.95
C LEU A 48 -0.69 10.18 4.11
N MET A 49 -1.64 10.62 4.95
CA MET A 49 -2.16 9.82 6.06
C MET A 49 -2.83 8.53 5.57
N LEU A 50 -3.69 8.59 4.55
CA LEU A 50 -4.34 7.40 3.98
C LEU A 50 -3.33 6.44 3.33
N ASN A 51 -2.31 6.98 2.66
CA ASN A 51 -1.22 6.17 2.11
C ASN A 51 -0.42 5.48 3.23
N MET A 52 -0.13 6.18 4.33
CA MET A 52 0.57 5.60 5.48
C MET A 52 -0.23 4.48 6.11
N LEU A 53 -1.52 4.69 6.39
CA LEU A 53 -2.40 3.69 6.98
C LEU A 53 -2.50 2.43 6.12
N SER A 54 -2.91 2.58 4.86
CA SER A 54 -3.09 1.45 3.95
C SER A 54 -1.79 0.69 3.70
N THR A 55 -0.67 1.41 3.48
CA THR A 55 0.64 0.77 3.26
C THR A 55 1.11 0.01 4.51
N SER A 56 0.95 0.60 5.70
CA SER A 56 1.37 -0.03 6.96
C SER A 56 0.59 -1.31 7.24
N ILE A 57 -0.72 -1.30 6.99
CA ILE A 57 -1.58 -2.49 7.10
C ILE A 57 -1.12 -3.56 6.09
N MET A 58 -0.90 -3.21 4.83
CA MET A 58 -0.47 -4.16 3.80
C MET A 58 0.92 -4.78 4.11
N ILE A 59 1.84 -4.01 4.71
CA ILE A 59 3.12 -4.53 5.20
C ILE A 59 2.89 -5.53 6.34
N ARG A 60 2.09 -5.17 7.35
CA ARG A 60 1.78 -6.07 8.48
C ARG A 60 1.05 -7.34 8.07
N MET A 61 0.28 -7.30 6.99
CA MET A 61 -0.38 -8.48 6.39
C MET A 61 0.57 -9.34 5.54
N GLY A 62 1.86 -9.00 5.45
CA GLY A 62 2.84 -9.77 4.69
C GLY A 62 2.64 -9.71 3.16
N ARG A 63 2.03 -8.64 2.65
CA ARG A 63 1.86 -8.37 1.20
C ARG A 63 3.03 -7.62 0.59
N VAL A 64 3.98 -7.19 1.44
CA VAL A 64 5.24 -6.54 1.08
C VAL A 64 6.37 -7.31 1.76
N LYS A 65 7.45 -7.61 1.03
CA LYS A 65 8.68 -8.24 1.56
C LYS A 65 9.86 -7.31 1.32
N GLY A 66 10.49 -6.83 2.40
CA GLY A 66 11.44 -5.72 2.32
C GLY A 66 10.74 -4.48 1.76
N ASN A 67 11.18 -4.01 0.60
CA ASN A 67 10.54 -2.90 -0.13
C ASN A 67 9.80 -3.37 -1.40
N ARG A 68 9.56 -4.68 -1.56
CA ARG A 68 8.96 -5.28 -2.77
C ARG A 68 7.49 -5.66 -2.53
N MET A 69 6.60 -5.21 -3.40
CA MET A 69 5.18 -5.57 -3.38
C MET A 69 4.97 -6.96 -4.01
N VAL A 70 5.04 -8.01 -3.18
CA VAL A 70 5.02 -9.41 -3.65
C VAL A 70 3.61 -9.93 -3.98
N ASN A 71 2.56 -9.22 -3.56
CA ASN A 71 1.15 -9.52 -3.84
C ASN A 71 0.52 -8.51 -4.81
N MET A 72 1.27 -8.06 -5.83
CA MET A 72 0.72 -7.18 -6.86
C MET A 72 -0.22 -7.95 -7.80
N GLN A 73 -1.25 -7.27 -8.31
CA GLN A 73 -2.13 -7.83 -9.33
C GLN A 73 -1.50 -7.67 -10.72
N LEU A 74 -1.33 -8.76 -11.47
CA LEU A 74 -0.65 -8.78 -12.76
C LEU A 74 -1.59 -8.39 -13.92
N THR A 75 -2.02 -7.13 -13.96
CA THR A 75 -3.08 -6.68 -14.88
C THR A 75 -2.59 -6.11 -16.21
N ASN A 76 -1.28 -5.93 -16.38
CA ASN A 76 -0.69 -5.35 -17.59
C ASN A 76 0.76 -5.80 -17.77
N ALA A 77 1.28 -5.66 -18.98
CA ALA A 77 2.63 -6.09 -19.34
C ALA A 77 3.74 -5.53 -18.42
N LYS A 78 3.61 -4.27 -17.96
CA LYS A 78 4.57 -3.67 -17.02
C LYS A 78 4.57 -4.38 -15.66
N LEU A 79 3.41 -4.81 -15.17
CA LEU A 79 3.33 -5.54 -13.90
C LEU A 79 3.83 -6.97 -14.04
N TRP A 80 3.61 -7.60 -15.19
CA TRP A 80 4.24 -8.88 -15.54
C TRP A 80 5.77 -8.79 -15.54
N ASP A 81 6.35 -7.87 -16.33
CA ASP A 81 7.80 -7.65 -16.38
C ASP A 81 8.38 -7.33 -14.99
N ARG A 82 7.71 -6.47 -14.22
CA ARG A 82 8.12 -6.15 -12.85
C ARG A 82 8.12 -7.40 -11.96
N GLY A 83 7.09 -8.23 -12.03
CA GLY A 83 6.98 -9.46 -11.26
C GLY A 83 8.08 -10.45 -11.63
N THR A 84 8.33 -10.67 -12.91
CA THR A 84 9.40 -11.54 -13.41
C THR A 84 10.76 -11.10 -12.91
N ARG A 85 11.09 -9.80 -13.02
CA ARG A 85 12.35 -9.25 -12.49
C ARG A 85 12.47 -9.38 -10.97
N MET A 86 11.37 -9.32 -10.22
CA MET A 86 11.40 -9.56 -8.78
C MET A 86 11.78 -11.01 -8.43
N ILE A 87 11.31 -11.98 -9.21
CA ILE A 87 11.66 -13.39 -9.05
C ILE A 87 13.12 -13.61 -9.42
N MET A 88 13.56 -13.13 -10.59
CA MET A 88 14.98 -13.19 -10.99
C MET A 88 15.89 -12.57 -9.94
N GLY A 89 15.54 -11.41 -9.39
CA GLY A 89 16.33 -10.76 -8.34
C GLY A 89 16.30 -11.46 -6.97
N SER A 90 15.65 -12.61 -6.86
CA SER A 90 15.55 -13.42 -5.63
C SER A 90 15.90 -14.90 -5.86
N THR A 91 16.28 -15.27 -7.08
CA THR A 91 16.54 -16.66 -7.52
C THR A 91 17.66 -16.65 -8.56
N ASP A 92 18.13 -17.82 -8.99
CA ASP A 92 19.13 -17.94 -10.07
C ASP A 92 18.49 -18.21 -11.44
N LEU A 93 17.17 -17.97 -11.57
CA LEU A 93 16.39 -18.27 -12.77
C LEU A 93 16.65 -17.25 -13.88
N SER A 94 16.58 -17.72 -15.13
CA SER A 94 16.53 -16.86 -16.30
C SER A 94 15.22 -16.07 -16.34
N TYR A 95 15.14 -15.06 -17.21
CA TYR A 95 13.90 -14.28 -17.38
C TYR A 95 12.73 -15.18 -17.81
N ASP A 96 12.96 -16.07 -18.77
CA ASP A 96 11.93 -16.94 -19.33
C ASP A 96 11.44 -17.95 -18.27
N ASP A 97 12.35 -18.54 -17.50
CA ASP A 97 11.98 -19.46 -16.41
C ASP A 97 11.23 -18.74 -15.28
N ALA A 98 11.69 -17.55 -14.90
CA ALA A 98 11.02 -16.73 -13.90
C ALA A 98 9.63 -16.27 -14.35
N HIS A 99 9.46 -15.97 -15.64
CA HIS A 99 8.18 -15.60 -16.22
C HIS A 99 7.23 -16.80 -16.22
N ALA A 100 7.68 -17.97 -16.67
CA ALA A 100 6.89 -19.19 -16.65
C ALA A 100 6.46 -19.57 -15.23
N LEU A 101 7.35 -19.38 -14.25
CA LEU A 101 7.04 -19.59 -12.83
C LEU A 101 5.99 -18.61 -12.33
N LEU A 102 6.11 -17.33 -12.67
CA LEU A 102 5.12 -16.30 -12.31
C LEU A 102 3.75 -16.60 -12.93
N GLU A 103 3.72 -17.05 -14.19
CA GLU A 103 2.49 -17.41 -14.89
C GLU A 103 1.81 -18.62 -14.24
N LYS A 104 2.58 -19.63 -13.85
CA LYS A 104 2.09 -20.82 -13.17
C LYS A 104 1.42 -20.52 -11.82
N TYR A 105 2.03 -19.65 -11.01
CA TYR A 105 1.57 -19.38 -9.64
C TYR A 105 0.75 -18.10 -9.50
N GLY A 106 0.74 -17.20 -10.48
CA GLY A 106 -0.09 -15.98 -10.50
C GLY A 106 0.33 -14.87 -9.53
N SER A 107 1.23 -15.13 -8.59
CA SER A 107 1.81 -14.10 -7.71
C SER A 107 3.30 -14.33 -7.44
N VAL A 108 4.03 -13.23 -7.24
CA VAL A 108 5.47 -13.28 -6.91
C VAL A 108 5.70 -14.00 -5.58
N LYS A 109 4.80 -13.81 -4.61
CA LYS A 109 4.88 -14.48 -3.30
C LYS A 109 4.79 -16.01 -3.44
N GLU A 110 3.80 -16.50 -4.16
CA GLU A 110 3.57 -17.95 -4.32
C GLU A 110 4.64 -18.58 -5.21
N ALA A 111 5.03 -17.90 -6.30
CA ALA A 111 6.14 -18.34 -7.15
C ALA A 111 7.44 -18.53 -6.36
N LEU A 112 7.81 -17.55 -5.53
CA LEU A 112 9.00 -17.66 -4.68
C LEU A 112 8.85 -18.70 -3.57
N ALA A 113 7.64 -18.87 -3.01
CA ALA A 113 7.41 -19.89 -1.99
C ALA A 113 7.60 -21.30 -2.58
N ALA A 114 7.05 -21.56 -3.77
CA ALA A 114 7.20 -22.82 -4.47
C ALA A 114 8.66 -23.11 -4.85
N TYR A 115 9.36 -22.13 -5.43
CA TYR A 115 10.78 -22.27 -5.77
C TYR A 115 11.66 -22.63 -4.57
N ASN A 116 11.39 -22.01 -3.41
CA ASN A 116 12.15 -22.27 -2.19
C ASN A 116 11.76 -23.60 -1.52
N ALA A 117 10.60 -24.18 -1.83
CA ALA A 117 10.18 -25.48 -1.28
C ALA A 117 10.79 -26.66 -2.05
N GLU A 118 11.22 -26.45 -3.30
CA GLU A 118 11.88 -27.44 -4.16
C GLU A 118 13.42 -27.45 -3.99
N LYS A 119 13.98 -26.50 -3.23
CA LYS A 119 15.39 -26.46 -2.79
C LYS A 119 15.55 -27.14 -1.43
#